data_AF-A0A7J6GIN9-F1
#
_entry.id   AF-A0A7J6GIN9-F1
#
_cell.length_a   1.000
_cell.length_b   1.000
_cell.length_c   1.000
_cell.angle_alpha   90.00
_cell.angle_beta   90.00
_cell.angle_gamma   90.00
#
_symmetry.space_group_name_H-M   'P 1'
#
loop_
_entity.id
_entity.type
_entity.pdbx_description
1 polymer ?
#
loop_
_entity_poly.entity_id
_entity_poly.type
_entity_poly.pdbx_seq_one_letter_code
_entity_poly.pdbx_strand_id
1 'polypeptide(L)'
;FNAGRSIWLPGWLNAINENSNSLFLTIGPGDFLVHHSKSLGLHTTTVILVKGALDALCFKLMPEKKDFGYSFPCDGPGRGGTCDISAWDAFYLVVFWILNTIGWFNESSTYLMGWLRDYLWLNSSQHINRYKPFEMNSLSVSAWMLLFGHLELIETLAWAHERTPLANSIRWWLFPLFKQDWLGYIFTYVAFLIASTPGKFEGEEEAIIGTKISFNLGILKKKEIRKV
;
A
#
# COMPACT_ATOMS: atom_id res chain seq x y z
N PHE A 1 17.18 25.62 34.06
CA PHE A 1 17.28 24.63 32.97
C PHE A 1 18.71 24.58 32.44
N ASN A 2 19.65 23.93 33.15
CA ASN A 2 21.07 23.89 32.76
C ASN A 2 21.65 22.46 32.63
N ALA A 3 20.88 21.42 32.93
CA ALA A 3 21.36 20.04 32.81
C ALA A 3 21.39 19.61 31.33
N GLY A 4 22.52 19.09 30.85
CA GLY A 4 22.67 18.44 29.54
C GLY A 4 22.83 19.36 28.31
N ARG A 5 22.69 20.69 28.48
CA ARG A 5 22.74 21.65 27.37
C ARG A 5 24.08 21.69 26.64
N SER A 6 25.19 21.41 27.30
CA SER A 6 26.53 21.40 26.69
C SER A 6 26.86 20.10 25.95
N ILE A 7 26.05 19.05 26.12
CA ILE A 7 26.40 17.69 25.67
C ILE A 7 25.76 17.38 24.32
N TRP A 8 24.43 17.51 24.21
CA TRP A 8 23.70 17.12 23.00
C TRP A 8 23.06 18.30 22.27
N LEU A 9 22.75 19.41 22.97
CA LEU A 9 22.02 20.52 22.36
C LEU A 9 22.78 21.19 21.20
N PRO A 10 24.11 21.42 21.23
CA PRO A 10 24.80 22.08 20.13
C PRO A 10 24.77 21.21 18.86
N GLY A 11 24.97 19.89 19.00
CA GLY A 11 24.86 18.95 17.88
C GLY A 11 23.44 18.83 17.33
N TRP A 12 22.44 18.79 18.21
CA TRP A 12 21.03 18.80 17.82
C TRP A 12 20.64 20.09 17.09
N LEU A 13 21.05 21.25 17.61
CA LEU A 13 20.79 22.55 16.99
C LEU A 13 21.51 22.70 15.65
N ASN A 14 22.69 22.11 15.50
CA ASN A 14 23.34 22.08 14.20
C ASN A 14 22.54 21.20 13.22
N ALA A 15 22.19 19.98 13.62
CA ALA A 15 21.47 19.03 12.77
C ALA A 15 20.05 19.49 12.35
N ILE A 16 19.33 20.22 13.22
CA ILE A 16 17.97 20.73 12.90
C ILE A 16 17.99 21.96 12.01
N ASN A 17 19.09 22.73 11.99
CA ASN A 17 19.24 23.90 11.14
C ASN A 17 20.01 23.57 9.84
N GLU A 18 20.42 22.32 9.64
CA GLU A 18 21.03 21.83 8.41
C GLU A 18 19.94 21.47 7.38
N ASN A 19 19.89 22.21 6.26
CA ASN A 19 18.91 21.99 5.18
C ASN A 19 19.20 20.75 4.31
N SER A 20 20.33 20.06 4.50
CA SER A 20 20.70 18.84 3.77
C SER A 20 20.07 17.57 4.32
N ASN A 21 19.50 17.64 5.52
CA ASN A 21 19.02 16.47 6.24
C ASN A 21 17.49 16.43 6.20
N SER A 22 16.92 15.24 6.43
CA SER A 22 15.46 15.05 6.56
C SER A 22 14.94 15.29 7.98
N LEU A 23 15.74 15.91 8.86
CA LEU A 23 15.40 16.14 10.25
C LEU A 23 14.53 17.41 10.37
N PHE A 24 13.24 17.21 10.69
CA PHE A 24 12.21 18.26 10.72
C PHE A 24 12.13 19.08 9.42
N LEU A 25 11.63 18.44 8.37
CA LEU A 25 11.32 19.10 7.10
C LEU A 25 10.38 20.29 7.32
N THR A 26 10.56 21.33 6.50
CA THR A 26 9.68 22.51 6.48
C THR A 26 8.27 22.11 6.08
N ILE A 27 7.28 22.43 6.92
CA ILE A 27 5.88 22.04 6.74
C ILE A 27 5.11 23.19 6.05
N GLY A 28 4.37 22.86 5.01
CA GLY A 28 3.51 23.77 4.26
C GLY A 28 2.00 23.49 4.41
N PRO A 29 1.15 24.24 3.68
CA PRO A 29 -0.30 24.03 3.68
C PRO A 29 -0.72 22.71 3.02
N GLY A 30 0.07 22.17 2.11
CA GLY A 30 -0.14 20.83 1.55
C GLY A 30 -0.02 19.74 2.61
N ASP A 31 1.03 19.79 3.43
CA ASP A 31 1.24 18.85 4.53
C ASP A 31 0.10 18.88 5.54
N PHE A 32 -0.45 20.07 5.84
CA PHE A 32 -1.62 20.20 6.72
C PHE A 32 -2.80 19.36 6.23
N LEU A 33 -3.12 19.42 4.93
CA LEU A 33 -4.22 18.66 4.34
C LEU A 33 -3.94 17.15 4.35
N VAL A 34 -2.71 16.74 4.09
CA VAL A 34 -2.31 15.32 4.14
C VAL A 34 -2.43 14.76 5.55
N HIS A 35 -2.00 15.50 6.55
CA HIS A 35 -2.12 15.09 7.95
C HIS A 35 -3.59 14.99 8.40
N HIS A 36 -4.46 15.89 7.92
CA HIS A 36 -5.90 15.79 8.18
C HIS A 36 -6.51 14.58 7.50
N SER A 37 -6.15 14.31 6.24
CA SER A 37 -6.54 13.08 5.56
C SER A 37 -6.07 11.87 6.37
N LYS A 38 -4.77 11.76 6.71
CA LYS A 38 -4.20 10.68 7.54
C LYS A 38 -4.97 10.47 8.85
N SER A 39 -5.30 11.57 9.53
CA SER A 39 -6.11 11.54 10.74
C SER A 39 -7.51 10.96 10.48
N LEU A 40 -8.20 11.39 9.41
CA LEU A 40 -9.49 10.82 9.01
C LEU A 40 -9.39 9.31 8.76
N GLY A 41 -8.36 8.85 8.06
CA GLY A 41 -8.12 7.42 7.83
C GLY A 41 -7.94 6.65 9.13
N LEU A 42 -7.10 7.16 10.05
CA LEU A 42 -6.87 6.56 11.37
C LEU A 42 -8.13 6.53 12.25
N HIS A 43 -8.93 7.60 12.25
CA HIS A 43 -10.19 7.61 12.98
C HIS A 43 -11.19 6.63 12.38
N THR A 44 -11.27 6.57 11.04
CA THR A 44 -12.19 5.66 10.34
C THR A 44 -11.83 4.20 10.61
N THR A 45 -10.56 3.81 10.46
CA THR A 45 -10.09 2.44 10.80
C THR A 45 -10.38 2.08 12.25
N THR A 46 -10.14 3.01 13.17
CA THR A 46 -10.40 2.80 14.60
C THR A 46 -11.90 2.62 14.86
N VAL A 47 -12.77 3.45 14.28
CA VAL A 47 -14.22 3.33 14.44
C VAL A 47 -14.72 1.99 13.91
N ILE A 48 -14.24 1.53 12.76
CA ILE A 48 -14.66 0.24 12.19
C ILE A 48 -14.19 -0.92 13.08
N LEU A 49 -12.93 -0.91 13.53
CA LEU A 49 -12.39 -1.93 14.44
C LEU A 49 -13.15 -1.99 15.76
N VAL A 50 -13.32 -0.84 16.40
CA VAL A 50 -13.99 -0.73 17.70
C VAL A 50 -15.44 -1.16 17.56
N LYS A 51 -16.14 -0.70 16.52
CA LYS A 51 -17.52 -1.11 16.26
C LYS A 51 -17.63 -2.61 15.99
N GLY A 52 -16.76 -3.17 15.15
CA GLY A 52 -16.74 -4.61 14.85
C GLY A 52 -16.49 -5.46 16.09
N ALA A 53 -15.64 -4.99 17.01
CA ALA A 53 -15.36 -5.67 18.29
C ALA A 53 -16.51 -5.54 19.29
N LEU A 54 -17.11 -4.35 19.44
CA LEU A 54 -18.22 -4.11 20.36
C LEU A 54 -19.51 -4.84 19.92
N ASP A 55 -19.79 -4.85 18.61
CA ASP A 55 -20.97 -5.51 18.01
C ASP A 55 -20.70 -7.01 17.69
N ALA A 56 -19.62 -7.62 18.20
CA ALA A 56 -19.27 -9.01 17.92
C ALA A 56 -20.18 -10.01 18.67
N LEU A 57 -20.68 -9.64 19.85
CA LEU A 57 -21.46 -10.54 20.71
C LEU A 57 -22.96 -10.43 20.45
N CYS A 58 -23.47 -9.20 20.40
CA CYS A 58 -24.89 -8.92 20.26
C CYS A 58 -25.06 -7.49 19.76
N PHE A 59 -25.95 -7.31 18.80
CA PHE A 59 -26.38 -6.00 18.34
C PHE A 59 -27.86 -6.08 17.94
N LYS A 60 -28.53 -4.93 17.83
CA LYS A 60 -29.99 -4.86 17.74
C LYS A 60 -30.59 -5.67 16.57
N LEU A 61 -29.89 -5.78 15.45
CA LEU A 61 -30.41 -6.44 14.25
C LEU A 61 -30.24 -7.97 14.29
N MET A 62 -29.21 -8.49 14.97
CA MET A 62 -29.02 -9.92 15.22
C MET A 62 -28.47 -10.12 16.65
N PRO A 63 -29.38 -10.25 17.64
CA PRO A 63 -29.03 -10.47 19.05
C PRO A 63 -28.25 -11.76 19.32
N GLU A 64 -28.50 -12.77 18.50
CA GLU A 64 -27.94 -14.13 18.54
C GLU A 64 -26.53 -14.25 17.92
N LYS A 65 -25.86 -13.14 17.58
CA LYS A 65 -24.58 -13.16 16.84
C LYS A 65 -23.48 -13.99 17.50
N LYS A 66 -23.38 -14.01 18.83
CA LYS A 66 -22.39 -14.82 19.56
C LYS A 66 -22.44 -16.32 19.23
N ASP A 67 -23.60 -16.84 18.81
CA ASP A 67 -23.80 -18.28 18.60
C ASP A 67 -23.25 -18.75 17.23
N PHE A 68 -23.02 -17.81 16.31
CA PHE A 68 -22.51 -18.07 14.95
C PHE A 68 -20.98 -18.02 14.87
N GLY A 69 -20.32 -17.52 15.90
CA GLY A 69 -18.86 -17.36 15.96
C GLY A 69 -18.35 -16.10 15.26
N TYR A 70 -17.03 -16.05 15.02
CA TYR A 70 -16.34 -14.84 14.55
C TYR A 70 -16.51 -14.58 13.05
N SER A 71 -16.60 -15.62 12.23
CA SER A 71 -16.64 -15.56 10.78
C SER A 71 -17.81 -16.39 10.24
N PHE A 72 -18.77 -15.73 9.62
CA PHE A 72 -19.93 -16.35 8.97
C PHE A 72 -20.45 -15.41 7.85
N PRO A 73 -21.07 -15.93 6.78
CA PRO A 73 -21.38 -15.14 5.59
C PRO A 73 -22.52 -14.12 5.79
N CYS A 74 -23.64 -14.55 6.38
CA CYS A 74 -24.81 -13.72 6.67
C CYS A 74 -25.84 -14.51 7.50
N ASP A 75 -26.84 -13.82 8.05
CA ASP A 75 -28.06 -14.37 8.68
C ASP A 75 -29.26 -14.28 7.70
N GLY A 76 -28.99 -14.56 6.42
CA GLY A 76 -29.98 -14.55 5.35
C GLY A 76 -30.51 -13.17 4.92
N PRO A 77 -31.41 -13.13 3.93
CA PRO A 77 -31.96 -11.88 3.36
C PRO A 77 -33.04 -11.21 4.23
N GLY A 78 -33.41 -11.83 5.36
CA GLY A 78 -34.40 -11.29 6.28
C GLY A 78 -33.98 -9.95 6.89
N ARG A 79 -34.93 -9.25 7.52
CA ARG A 79 -34.70 -8.00 8.27
C ARG A 79 -34.03 -6.86 7.46
N GLY A 80 -34.13 -6.89 6.13
CA GLY A 80 -33.53 -5.88 5.24
C GLY A 80 -32.16 -6.26 4.66
N GLY A 81 -31.68 -7.48 4.93
CA GLY A 81 -30.39 -8.00 4.47
C GLY A 81 -29.31 -7.91 5.57
N THR A 82 -28.54 -8.98 5.72
CA THR A 82 -27.50 -9.14 6.75
C THR A 82 -26.13 -9.44 6.16
N CYS A 83 -25.85 -8.91 4.97
CA CYS A 83 -24.54 -9.03 4.34
C CYS A 83 -23.47 -8.31 5.17
N ASP A 84 -22.25 -8.85 5.17
CA ASP A 84 -21.06 -8.26 5.81
C ASP A 84 -21.26 -7.95 7.30
N ILE A 85 -21.97 -8.84 8.00
CA ILE A 85 -22.43 -8.61 9.37
C ILE A 85 -21.51 -9.23 10.43
N SER A 86 -20.64 -10.15 10.03
CA SER A 86 -19.74 -10.84 10.96
C SER A 86 -18.63 -9.92 11.44
N ALA A 87 -18.01 -10.28 12.57
CA ALA A 87 -16.86 -9.52 13.06
C ALA A 87 -15.64 -9.66 12.13
N TRP A 88 -15.55 -10.77 11.38
CA TRP A 88 -14.58 -10.97 10.31
C TRP A 88 -14.77 -9.99 9.14
N ASP A 89 -16.00 -9.68 8.75
CA ASP A 89 -16.26 -8.73 7.66
C ASP A 89 -15.88 -7.30 8.05
N ALA A 90 -16.05 -6.95 9.33
CA ALA A 90 -15.52 -5.70 9.87
C ALA A 90 -13.97 -5.67 9.79
N PHE A 91 -13.30 -6.78 10.12
CA PHE A 91 -11.85 -6.90 9.94
C PHE A 91 -11.45 -6.75 8.46
N TYR A 92 -12.16 -7.40 7.54
CA TYR A 92 -11.96 -7.25 6.09
C TYR A 92 -11.96 -5.76 5.68
N LEU A 93 -12.99 -5.02 6.13
CA LEU A 93 -13.18 -3.62 5.79
C LEU A 93 -12.10 -2.72 6.40
N VAL A 94 -11.66 -3.02 7.63
CA VAL A 94 -10.56 -2.30 8.30
C VAL A 94 -9.29 -2.39 7.50
N VAL A 95 -8.96 -3.59 7.04
CA VAL A 95 -7.70 -3.83 6.36
C VAL A 95 -7.70 -2.94 5.10
N PHE A 96 -8.81 -2.84 4.34
CA PHE A 96 -8.96 -1.92 3.18
C PHE A 96 -8.63 -0.46 3.55
N TRP A 97 -9.18 0.03 4.66
CA TRP A 97 -8.91 1.37 5.14
C TRP A 97 -7.47 1.56 5.62
N ILE A 98 -6.82 0.52 6.15
CA ILE A 98 -5.40 0.55 6.50
C ILE A 98 -4.54 0.75 5.24
N LEU A 99 -4.78 0.04 4.13
CA LEU A 99 -4.03 0.29 2.89
C LEU A 99 -4.22 1.70 2.40
N ASN A 100 -5.47 2.17 2.34
CA ASN A 100 -5.76 3.52 1.87
C ASN A 100 -5.03 4.56 2.74
N THR A 101 -5.09 4.40 4.06
CA THR A 101 -4.42 5.31 4.99
C THR A 101 -2.90 5.26 4.82
N ILE A 102 -2.30 4.08 4.64
CA ILE A 102 -0.85 3.93 4.42
C ILE A 102 -0.43 4.51 3.07
N GLY A 103 -1.24 4.32 2.02
CA GLY A 103 -0.97 4.75 0.65
C GLY A 103 -1.05 6.25 0.40
N TRP A 104 -1.63 7.03 1.34
CA TRP A 104 -1.51 8.49 1.28
C TRP A 104 -0.05 8.91 1.41
N PHE A 105 0.51 9.34 0.27
CA PHE A 105 1.84 9.91 0.17
C PHE A 105 1.84 11.37 0.67
N ASN A 106 3.00 12.00 0.81
CA ASN A 106 3.11 13.38 1.28
C ASN A 106 3.78 14.26 0.24
N GLU A 107 3.14 14.41 -0.93
CA GLU A 107 3.54 15.46 -1.87
C GLU A 107 2.74 16.71 -1.50
N SER A 108 3.43 17.79 -1.11
CA SER A 108 2.82 19.00 -0.57
C SER A 108 1.97 19.74 -1.63
N SER A 109 0.77 19.24 -1.90
CA SER A 109 -0.15 19.76 -2.89
C SER A 109 -1.52 20.00 -2.28
N THR A 110 -2.09 21.17 -2.57
CA THR A 110 -3.34 21.66 -1.97
C THR A 110 -4.59 21.21 -2.72
N TYR A 111 -4.45 20.50 -3.84
CA TYR A 111 -5.57 20.08 -4.68
C TYR A 111 -5.31 18.72 -5.34
N LEU A 112 -6.33 17.87 -5.42
CA LEU A 112 -6.21 16.47 -5.88
C LEU A 112 -5.59 16.31 -7.29
N MET A 113 -5.84 17.25 -8.20
CA MET A 113 -5.25 17.18 -9.55
C MET A 113 -3.72 17.33 -9.56
N GLY A 114 -3.13 18.00 -8.56
CA GLY A 114 -1.69 18.07 -8.41
C GLY A 114 -1.09 16.70 -8.08
N TRP A 115 -1.79 15.92 -7.23
CA TRP A 115 -1.41 14.55 -6.90
C TRP A 115 -1.46 13.64 -8.14
N LEU A 116 -2.49 13.80 -8.97
CA LEU A 116 -2.64 12.99 -10.19
C LEU A 116 -1.60 13.37 -11.25
N ARG A 117 -1.47 14.66 -11.59
CA ARG A 117 -0.65 15.12 -12.71
C ARG A 117 0.85 15.15 -12.36
N ASP A 118 1.19 15.74 -11.22
CA ASP A 118 2.59 16.07 -10.91
C ASP A 118 3.30 14.94 -10.16
N TYR A 119 2.55 14.07 -9.49
CA TYR A 119 3.11 12.89 -8.83
C TYR A 119 2.87 11.61 -9.63
N LEU A 120 1.61 11.17 -9.80
CA LEU A 120 1.33 9.86 -10.43
C LEU A 120 1.70 9.85 -11.92
N TRP A 121 1.21 10.82 -12.70
CA TRP A 121 1.44 10.85 -14.13
C TRP A 121 2.90 11.19 -14.49
N LEU A 122 3.48 12.21 -13.85
CA LEU A 122 4.87 12.58 -14.12
C LEU A 122 5.86 11.46 -13.78
N ASN A 123 5.70 10.79 -12.62
CA ASN A 123 6.63 9.75 -12.18
C ASN A 123 6.38 8.38 -12.85
N SER A 124 5.20 8.15 -13.43
CA SER A 124 4.92 6.93 -14.21
C SER A 124 5.50 6.96 -15.62
N SER A 125 5.84 8.13 -16.16
CA SER A 125 6.42 8.29 -17.50
C SER A 125 7.68 7.42 -17.73
N GLN A 126 8.55 7.32 -16.72
CA GLN A 126 9.74 6.49 -16.77
C GLN A 126 9.41 5.00 -16.75
N HIS A 127 8.31 4.60 -16.12
CA HIS A 127 7.88 3.22 -15.98
C HIS A 127 7.30 2.66 -17.29
N ILE A 128 6.45 3.44 -17.97
CA ILE A 128 5.81 3.06 -19.24
C ILE A 128 6.85 2.96 -20.37
N ASN A 129 7.89 3.80 -20.34
CA ASN A 129 8.90 3.85 -21.39
C ASN A 129 10.04 2.83 -21.25
N ARG A 130 10.02 1.93 -20.27
CA ARG A 130 11.11 0.94 -20.03
C ARG A 130 11.06 -0.29 -20.93
N TYR A 131 9.89 -0.61 -21.46
CA TYR A 131 9.70 -1.70 -22.42
C TYR A 131 9.14 -1.10 -23.70
N LYS A 132 10.03 -0.71 -24.61
CA LYS A 132 9.64 -0.27 -25.94
C LYS A 132 9.77 -1.44 -26.92
N PRO A 133 9.05 -1.43 -28.06
CA PRO A 133 9.18 -2.47 -29.07
C PRO A 133 10.62 -2.70 -29.57
N PHE A 134 11.53 -1.74 -29.39
CA PHE A 134 12.88 -1.76 -29.92
C PHE A 134 13.99 -1.80 -28.85
N GLU A 135 13.69 -1.57 -27.56
CA GLU A 135 14.71 -1.49 -26.50
C GLU A 135 14.10 -1.75 -25.11
N MET A 136 14.87 -2.41 -24.23
CA MET A 136 14.52 -2.71 -22.85
C MET A 136 15.65 -2.35 -21.90
N ASN A 137 15.33 -1.73 -20.76
CA ASN A 137 16.32 -1.45 -19.71
C ASN A 137 16.27 -2.48 -18.56
N SER A 138 17.27 -2.45 -17.68
CA SER A 138 17.42 -3.36 -16.52
C SER A 138 16.27 -3.26 -15.50
N LEU A 139 15.48 -2.18 -15.55
CA LEU A 139 14.32 -1.93 -14.70
C LEU A 139 13.00 -2.36 -15.36
N SER A 140 13.02 -2.98 -16.55
CA SER A 140 11.84 -3.50 -17.25
C SER A 140 11.03 -4.52 -16.43
N VAL A 141 11.67 -5.21 -15.48
CA VAL A 141 10.99 -6.10 -14.52
C VAL A 141 9.95 -5.35 -13.69
N SER A 142 10.21 -4.09 -13.33
CA SER A 142 9.22 -3.27 -12.60
C SER A 142 7.97 -3.00 -13.43
N ALA A 143 8.11 -2.82 -14.74
CA ALA A 143 6.98 -2.63 -15.65
C ALA A 143 6.07 -3.86 -15.72
N TRP A 144 6.67 -5.05 -15.77
CA TRP A 144 5.93 -6.30 -15.68
C TRP A 144 5.26 -6.49 -14.32
N MET A 145 5.92 -6.15 -13.22
CA MET A 145 5.32 -6.22 -11.88
C MET A 145 4.09 -5.31 -11.73
N LEU A 146 4.09 -4.11 -12.33
CA LEU A 146 2.92 -3.24 -12.33
C LEU A 146 1.76 -3.83 -13.12
N LEU A 147 2.03 -4.40 -14.30
CA LEU A 147 1.01 -5.07 -15.11
C LEU A 147 0.43 -6.27 -14.36
N PHE A 148 1.26 -7.12 -13.77
CA PHE A 148 0.80 -8.24 -12.94
C PHE A 148 0.00 -7.78 -11.72
N GLY A 149 0.34 -6.64 -11.11
CA GLY A 149 -0.40 -6.08 -9.99
C GLY A 149 -1.80 -5.59 -10.36
N HIS A 150 -2.01 -5.15 -11.62
CA HIS A 150 -3.32 -4.71 -12.13
C HIS A 150 -4.12 -5.83 -12.81
N LEU A 151 -3.44 -6.84 -13.34
CA LEU A 151 -4.07 -8.01 -13.96
C LEU A 151 -4.49 -8.99 -12.85
N GLU A 152 -5.73 -8.87 -12.40
CA GLU A 152 -6.41 -9.89 -11.58
C GLU A 152 -6.80 -11.12 -12.43
N LEU A 153 -5.78 -11.81 -12.95
CA LEU A 153 -5.92 -12.98 -13.81
C LEU A 153 -6.67 -14.13 -13.11
N ILE A 154 -6.67 -14.18 -11.77
CA ILE A 154 -7.27 -15.27 -10.99
C ILE A 154 -8.80 -15.15 -10.91
N GLU A 155 -9.39 -13.94 -10.90
CA GLU A 155 -10.85 -13.78 -10.93
C GLU A 155 -11.43 -14.25 -12.27
N THR A 156 -10.80 -13.88 -13.38
CA THR A 156 -11.21 -14.33 -14.73
C THR A 156 -11.01 -15.84 -14.92
N LEU A 157 -9.96 -16.43 -14.35
CA LEU A 157 -9.77 -17.89 -14.32
C LEU A 157 -10.83 -18.60 -13.46
N ALA A 158 -11.18 -18.05 -12.29
CA ALA A 158 -12.26 -18.58 -11.45
C ALA A 158 -13.62 -18.53 -12.18
N TRP A 159 -13.93 -17.40 -12.82
CA TRP A 159 -15.12 -17.24 -13.65
C TRP A 159 -15.14 -18.20 -14.85
N ALA A 160 -14.01 -18.39 -15.54
CA ALA A 160 -13.89 -19.32 -16.66
C ALA A 160 -14.00 -20.78 -16.21
N HIS A 161 -13.51 -21.11 -15.02
CA HIS A 161 -13.63 -22.44 -14.42
C HIS A 161 -15.08 -22.79 -14.08
N GLU A 162 -15.88 -21.85 -13.56
CA GLU A 162 -17.32 -22.05 -13.30
C GLU A 162 -18.15 -22.17 -14.60
N ARG A 163 -17.68 -21.56 -15.69
CA ARG A 163 -18.36 -21.57 -17.00
C ARG A 163 -17.98 -22.74 -17.89
N THR A 164 -16.98 -23.56 -17.53
CA THR A 164 -16.50 -24.68 -18.36
C THR A 164 -17.22 -25.99 -18.00
N PRO A 165 -17.96 -26.60 -18.95
CA PRO A 165 -18.54 -27.91 -18.73
C PRO A 165 -17.41 -28.93 -18.58
N LEU A 166 -17.50 -29.81 -17.57
CA LEU A 166 -16.48 -30.76 -17.04
C LEU A 166 -15.64 -30.23 -15.87
N ALA A 167 -15.13 -28.99 -15.90
CA ALA A 167 -14.33 -28.46 -14.79
C ALA A 167 -15.18 -28.04 -13.59
N ASN A 168 -16.44 -27.64 -13.82
CA ASN A 168 -17.36 -27.22 -12.77
C ASN A 168 -17.74 -28.33 -11.75
N SER A 169 -17.44 -29.60 -12.07
CA SER A 169 -17.59 -30.74 -11.15
C SER A 169 -16.56 -30.74 -10.02
N ILE A 170 -15.42 -30.05 -10.20
CA ILE A 170 -14.35 -29.92 -9.21
C ILE A 170 -14.48 -28.53 -8.58
N ARG A 171 -15.22 -28.43 -7.48
CA ARG A 171 -15.35 -27.16 -6.75
C ARG A 171 -14.18 -26.99 -5.79
N TRP A 172 -13.39 -25.93 -5.97
CA TRP A 172 -12.28 -25.59 -5.11
C TRP A 172 -12.81 -24.81 -3.89
N TRP A 173 -12.37 -25.17 -2.68
CA TRP A 173 -12.64 -24.43 -1.43
C TRP A 173 -11.76 -23.19 -1.28
N LEU A 174 -11.39 -22.52 -2.37
CA LEU A 174 -10.59 -21.30 -2.22
C LEU A 174 -11.49 -20.18 -1.68
N PHE A 175 -10.97 -19.49 -0.67
CA PHE A 175 -11.26 -18.09 -0.38
C PHE A 175 -10.14 -17.26 -1.03
N PRO A 176 -10.21 -16.88 -2.33
CA PRO A 176 -9.08 -16.23 -2.99
C PRO A 176 -9.20 -14.71 -3.06
N LEU A 177 -10.41 -14.15 -2.95
CA LEU A 177 -10.64 -12.75 -3.30
C LEU A 177 -9.86 -11.78 -2.40
N PHE A 178 -9.87 -11.98 -1.09
CA PHE A 178 -9.16 -11.06 -0.20
C PHE A 178 -7.67 -10.98 -0.55
N LYS A 179 -6.97 -12.13 -0.60
CA LYS A 179 -5.51 -12.17 -0.79
C LYS A 179 -5.05 -11.51 -2.10
N GLN A 180 -5.87 -11.58 -3.15
CA GLN A 180 -5.51 -11.07 -4.47
C GLN A 180 -5.41 -9.53 -4.47
N ASP A 181 -6.43 -8.84 -3.95
CA ASP A 181 -6.50 -7.37 -3.93
C ASP A 181 -5.35 -6.76 -3.11
N TRP A 182 -5.03 -7.36 -1.95
CA TRP A 182 -3.89 -6.96 -1.09
C TRP A 182 -2.57 -7.04 -1.82
N LEU A 183 -2.33 -8.18 -2.48
CA LEU A 183 -1.09 -8.44 -3.19
C LEU A 183 -0.98 -7.51 -4.40
N GLY A 184 -2.06 -7.35 -5.18
CA GLY A 184 -2.11 -6.43 -6.31
C GLY A 184 -1.77 -4.99 -5.92
N TYR A 185 -2.34 -4.50 -4.81
CA TYR A 185 -2.05 -3.18 -4.26
C TYR A 185 -0.56 -3.01 -3.90
N ILE A 186 0.01 -3.97 -3.16
CA ILE A 186 1.41 -3.92 -2.74
C ILE A 186 2.35 -4.01 -3.94
N PHE A 187 2.13 -4.95 -4.85
CA PHE A 187 2.95 -5.11 -6.06
C PHE A 187 2.92 -3.85 -6.92
N THR A 188 1.74 -3.24 -7.09
CA THR A 188 1.56 -1.99 -7.83
C THR A 188 2.35 -0.85 -7.20
N TYR A 189 2.22 -0.66 -5.89
CA TYR A 189 2.90 0.41 -5.18
C TYR A 189 4.43 0.24 -5.18
N VAL A 190 4.91 -0.98 -4.91
CA VAL A 190 6.36 -1.30 -4.91
C VAL A 190 6.96 -1.13 -6.31
N ALA A 191 6.26 -1.61 -7.35
CA ALA A 191 6.71 -1.45 -8.73
C ALA A 191 6.81 0.03 -9.14
N PHE A 192 5.85 0.86 -8.70
CA PHE A 192 5.89 2.30 -8.94
C PHE A 192 7.05 2.98 -8.19
N LEU A 193 7.29 2.66 -6.92
CA LEU A 193 8.39 3.25 -6.13
C LEU A 193 9.77 2.88 -6.67
N ILE A 194 10.00 1.60 -6.99
CA ILE A 194 11.28 1.12 -7.53
C ILE A 194 11.55 1.71 -8.91
N ALA A 195 10.52 2.04 -9.66
CA ALA A 195 10.68 2.64 -10.97
C ALA A 195 10.89 4.16 -10.91
N SER A 196 10.12 4.87 -10.07
CA SER A 196 10.13 6.34 -10.04
C SER A 196 11.38 6.94 -9.38
N THR A 197 12.11 6.17 -8.57
CA THR A 197 13.30 6.64 -7.84
C THR A 197 14.59 6.61 -8.67
N PRO A 198 15.01 5.51 -9.34
CA PRO A 198 16.35 5.41 -9.90
C PRO A 198 16.57 6.27 -11.14
N GLY A 199 15.51 6.48 -11.94
CA GLY A 199 15.62 7.28 -13.17
C GLY A 199 15.75 8.79 -12.93
N LYS A 200 15.71 9.25 -11.67
CA LYS A 200 15.99 10.64 -11.28
C LYS A 200 17.38 10.83 -10.66
N PHE A 201 17.99 9.76 -10.13
CA PHE A 201 19.27 9.80 -9.41
C PHE A 201 20.41 9.08 -10.16
N GLU A 202 20.32 8.95 -11.50
CA GLU A 202 21.35 8.32 -12.35
C GLU A 202 22.72 9.05 -12.38
N GLY A 203 23.00 9.88 -11.36
CA GLY A 203 24.28 10.55 -11.11
C GLY A 203 24.64 10.77 -9.62
N GLU A 204 23.85 10.31 -8.65
CA GLU A 204 24.17 10.40 -7.21
C GLU A 204 24.13 9.00 -6.58
N GLU A 205 25.23 8.58 -5.94
CA GLU A 205 25.45 7.22 -5.40
C GLU A 205 24.51 6.79 -4.25
N GLU A 206 23.51 7.60 -3.88
CA GLU A 206 22.62 7.35 -2.73
C GLU A 206 21.16 7.68 -3.11
N ALA A 207 20.47 6.76 -3.80
CA ALA A 207 19.02 6.85 -3.96
C ALA A 207 18.34 6.46 -2.62
N ILE A 208 18.07 7.47 -1.78
CA ILE A 208 17.32 7.31 -0.54
C ILE A 208 15.85 7.07 -0.88
N ILE A 209 15.42 5.81 -0.85
CA ILE A 209 14.00 5.45 -0.81
C ILE A 209 13.44 6.03 0.50
N GLY A 210 12.29 6.72 0.44
CA GLY A 210 11.59 7.38 1.57
C GLY A 210 11.13 6.46 2.71
N THR A 211 11.58 5.22 2.70
CA THR A 211 11.69 4.30 3.84
C THR A 211 13.09 3.74 3.77
N LYS A 212 13.89 3.89 4.83
CA LYS A 212 15.23 3.28 4.97
C LYS A 212 15.16 1.74 4.83
N ILE A 213 15.04 1.26 3.60
CA ILE A 213 15.44 -0.07 3.18
C ILE A 213 16.66 0.20 2.31
N SER A 214 17.82 0.27 2.95
CA SER A 214 19.10 0.32 2.25
C SER A 214 19.30 -1.04 1.58
N PHE A 215 18.94 -1.16 0.30
CA PHE A 215 19.45 -2.25 -0.52
C PHE A 215 20.90 -1.92 -0.84
N ASN A 216 21.83 -2.48 -0.08
CA ASN A 216 23.25 -2.40 -0.38
C ASN A 216 23.52 -3.18 -1.68
N LEU A 217 23.47 -2.48 -2.81
CA LEU A 217 23.71 -3.02 -4.15
C LEU A 217 25.17 -3.46 -4.37
N GLY A 218 26.05 -3.31 -3.37
CA GLY A 218 27.44 -3.79 -3.39
C GLY A 218 27.58 -5.31 -3.48
N ILE A 219 26.53 -6.08 -3.17
CA ILE A 219 26.57 -7.55 -3.24
C ILE A 219 26.47 -8.07 -4.69
N LEU A 220 25.97 -7.28 -5.65
CA LEU A 220 25.86 -7.71 -7.05
C LEU A 220 27.08 -7.37 -7.92
N LYS A 221 28.04 -6.59 -7.41
CA LYS A 221 29.25 -6.18 -8.18
C LYS A 221 30.43 -7.14 -8.10
N LYS A 222 30.33 -8.27 -7.37
CA LYS A 222 31.45 -9.22 -7.20
C LYS A 222 31.13 -10.63 -7.69
N LYS A 223 30.77 -10.74 -8.97
CA LYS A 223 30.97 -11.98 -9.72
C LYS A 223 31.25 -11.68 -11.19
N GLU A 224 32.24 -10.84 -11.44
CA GLU A 224 32.88 -10.81 -12.74
C GLU A 224 33.59 -12.16 -12.92
N ILE A 225 33.09 -12.90 -13.89
CA ILE A 225 33.58 -14.19 -14.34
C ILE A 225 35.03 -13.98 -14.79
N ARG A 226 35.98 -14.44 -13.97
CA ARG A 226 37.36 -14.66 -14.40
C ARG A 226 37.31 -15.74 -15.48
N LYS A 227 37.24 -15.34 -16.75
CA LYS A 227 37.60 -16.23 -17.86
C LYS A 227 39.11 -16.42 -17.78
N VAL A 228 39.51 -17.65 -17.44
CA VAL A 228 40.84 -18.19 -17.75
C VAL A 228 40.87 -18.49 -19.24
#